data_AF-A0A0F9T954-F1
#
_entry.id   AF-A0A0F9T954-F1
#
_cell.length_a   1.000
_cell.length_b   1.000
_cell.length_c   1.000
_cell.angle_alpha   90.00
_cell.angle_beta   90.00
_cell.angle_gamma   90.00
#
_symmetry.space_group_name_H-M   'P 1'
#
loop_
_entity.id
_entity.type
_entity.pdbx_description
1 polymer ?
#
loop_
_entity_poly.entity_id
_entity_poly.type
_entity_poly.pdbx_seq_one_letter_code
_entity_poly.pdbx_strand_id
1 'polypeptide(L)' 'MWCCKCDNDVMNCTCGDMTERMRKPTGPGGHVVARWCAKCDNHYAACKCAEPEWRLRSEGKLGPLPA' A
#
# COMPACT_ATOMS: atom_id res chain seq x y z
N MET A 1 -5.07 0.22 9.43
CA MET A 1 -3.88 -0.41 10.04
C MET A 1 -3.14 0.67 10.83
N TRP A 2 -2.60 0.33 12.00
CA TRP A 2 -1.85 1.26 12.87
C TRP A 2 -0.34 1.05 12.73
N CYS A 3 0.45 2.11 12.81
CA CYS A 3 1.90 2.05 12.80
C CYS A 3 2.45 2.26 14.22
N CYS A 4 2.85 1.18 14.90
CA CYS A 4 3.43 1.27 16.25
C CYS A 4 4.81 1.97 16.31
N LYS A 5 5.46 2.23 15.16
CA LYS A 5 6.79 2.86 15.10
C LYS A 5 6.72 4.38 15.25
N CYS A 6 5.70 5.01 14.66
CA CYS A 6 5.47 6.46 14.75
C CYS A 6 4.18 6.81 15.51
N ASP A 7 3.54 5.80 16.10
CA ASP A 7 2.28 5.90 16.86
C ASP A 7 1.17 6.70 16.15
N ASN A 8 0.96 6.36 14.88
CA ASN A 8 -0.04 6.99 14.04
C ASN A 8 -0.76 5.94 13.19
N ASP A 9 -1.92 6.29 12.64
CA ASP A 9 -2.56 5.48 11.61
C ASP A 9 -1.72 5.49 10.32
N VAL A 10 -1.95 4.50 9.45
CA VAL A 10 -1.19 4.35 8.21
C VAL A 10 -1.34 5.55 7.24
N MET A 11 -2.44 6.30 7.28
CA MET A 11 -2.62 7.51 6.46
C MET A 11 -1.73 8.65 6.93
N ASN A 12 -1.49 8.72 8.24
CA ASN A 12 -0.64 9.71 8.89
C ASN A 12 0.76 9.17 9.24
N CYS A 13 1.13 8.01 8.71
CA CYS A 13 2.43 7.40 8.99
C CYS A 13 3.56 8.20 8.34
N THR A 14 4.48 8.70 9.17
CA THR A 14 5.68 9.44 8.73
C THR A 14 6.89 8.55 8.48
N CYS A 15 6.78 7.23 8.67
CA CYS A 15 7.90 6.31 8.44
C CYS A 15 8.24 6.21 6.95
N GLY A 16 9.50 6.45 6.59
CA GLY A 16 9.99 6.30 5.20
C GLY A 16 9.93 4.84 4.67
N ASP A 17 9.82 3.86 5.57
CA ASP A 17 9.73 2.43 5.26
C ASP A 17 8.29 1.90 5.14
N MET A 18 7.27 2.77 5.24
CA MET A 18 5.87 2.34 5.31
C MET A 18 5.46 1.51 4.09
N THR A 19 5.80 1.97 2.89
CA THR A 19 5.48 1.24 1.65
C THR A 19 6.12 -0.15 1.66
N GLU A 20 7.40 -0.27 2.01
CA GLU A 20 8.11 -1.55 2.06
C GLU A 20 7.45 -2.51 3.05
N ARG A 21 7.09 -2.02 4.25
CA ARG A 21 6.39 -2.79 5.27
C ARG A 21 5.01 -3.26 4.79
N MET A 22 4.34 -2.49 3.94
CA MET A 22 3.08 -2.89 3.30
C MET A 22 3.26 -3.85 2.12
N ARG A 23 4.45 -3.92 1.51
CA ARG A 23 4.73 -4.91 0.46
C ARG A 23 4.76 -6.33 0.99
N LYS A 24 5.32 -6.55 2.19
CA LYS A 24 5.43 -7.88 2.79
C LYS A 24 4.07 -8.58 2.96
N PRO A 25 3.06 -7.99 3.64
CA PRO A 25 1.76 -8.63 3.81
C PRO A 25 0.92 -8.67 2.52
N THR A 26 1.28 -7.89 1.49
CA THR A 26 0.64 -7.90 0.17
C THR A 26 1.48 -8.62 -0.91
N GLY A 27 2.57 -9.27 -0.50
CA GLY A 27 3.54 -9.98 -1.33
C GLY A 27 3.17 -11.44 -1.52
N PRO A 28 4.01 -12.25 -2.20
CA PRO A 28 3.79 -13.70 -2.33
C PRO A 28 3.66 -14.36 -0.95
N GLY A 29 2.60 -15.14 -0.73
CA GLY A 29 2.24 -15.73 0.57
C GLY A 29 1.70 -14.73 1.59
N GLY A 30 1.42 -13.50 1.17
CA GLY A 30 0.85 -12.45 1.98
C GLY A 30 -0.68 -12.47 1.94
N HIS A 31 -1.31 -12.44 3.11
CA HIS A 31 -2.77 -12.57 3.23
C HIS A 31 -3.54 -11.24 3.16
N VAL A 32 -2.87 -10.13 2.86
CA VAL A 32 -3.49 -8.80 2.82
C VAL A 32 -3.65 -8.35 1.38
N VAL A 33 -4.87 -7.90 1.06
CA VAL A 33 -5.15 -7.17 -0.17
C VAL A 33 -5.20 -5.69 0.15
N ALA A 34 -4.50 -4.87 -0.63
CA ALA A 34 -4.48 -3.43 -0.44
C ALA A 34 -4.67 -2.66 -1.73
N ARG A 35 -5.26 -1.47 -1.65
CA ARG A 35 -5.27 -0.52 -2.76
C ARG A 35 -3.86 0.03 -2.97
N TRP A 36 -3.41 0.01 -4.21
CA TRP A 36 -2.04 0.32 -4.60
C TRP A 36 -2.01 1.19 -5.84
N CYS A 37 -1.10 2.16 -5.92
CA CYS A 37 -0.93 2.97 -7.11
C CYS A 37 0.05 2.28 -8.07
N ALA A 38 -0.38 1.96 -9.28
CA ALA A 38 0.48 1.37 -10.31
C ALA A 38 1.52 2.36 -10.86
N LYS A 39 1.23 3.67 -10.84
CA LYS A 39 2.15 4.71 -11.36
C LYS A 39 3.39 4.91 -10.49
N CYS A 40 3.22 5.04 -9.18
CA CYS A 40 4.32 5.30 -8.24
C CYS A 40 4.66 4.11 -7.36
N ASP A 41 4.03 2.95 -7.59
CA ASP A 41 4.23 1.71 -6.84
C ASP A 41 4.20 1.90 -5.31
N ASN A 42 3.24 2.70 -4.84
CA ASN A 42 3.05 2.96 -3.42
C ASN A 42 1.66 2.52 -2.94
N HIS A 43 1.58 2.15 -1.67
CA HIS A 43 0.32 1.96 -0.96
C HIS A 43 -0.53 3.24 -1.03
N TYR A 44 -1.86 3.10 -1.07
CA TYR A 44 -2.76 4.26 -1.26
C TYR A 44 -2.54 5.39 -0.25
N ALA A 45 -2.17 5.04 0.99
CA ALA A 45 -1.87 6.00 2.04
C ALA A 45 -0.60 6.85 1.80
N ALA A 46 0.39 6.33 1.07
CA ALA A 46 1.62 7.07 0.74
C ALA A 46 1.63 7.65 -0.67
N CYS A 47 0.62 7.36 -1.50
CA CYS A 47 0.59 7.87 -2.86
C CYS A 47 0.44 9.40 -2.85
N LYS A 48 1.30 10.09 -3.61
CA LYS A 48 1.25 11.54 -3.84
C LYS A 48 0.99 11.92 -5.30
N CYS A 49 0.59 10.97 -6.15
CA CYS A 49 0.25 11.25 -7.53
C CYS A 49 -0.99 12.15 -7.60
N ALA A 50 -0.97 13.18 -8.46
CA ALA A 50 -2.15 14.00 -8.74
C ALA A 50 -3.28 13.15 -9.38
N GLU A 51 -2.90 12.27 -10.30
CA GLU A 51 -3.81 11.33 -10.97
C GLU A 51 -3.33 9.90 -10.77
N PRO A 52 -3.62 9.28 -9.62
CA PRO A 52 -3.18 7.92 -9.31
C PRO A 52 -3.89 6.87 -10.18
N GLU A 53 -3.15 5.85 -10.62
CA GLU A 53 -3.73 4.67 -11.25
C GLU A 53 -3.92 3.58 -10.18
N TRP A 54 -5.13 3.43 -9.68
CA TRP A 54 -5.40 2.51 -8.58
C TRP A 54 -5.62 1.07 -9.06
N ARG A 55 -4.95 0.14 -8.39
CA ARG A 55 -5.04 -1.31 -8.58
C ARG A 55 -5.18 -2.00 -7.22
N LEU A 56 -5.65 -3.25 -7.21
CA LEU A 56 -5.48 -4.12 -6.05
C LEU A 56 -4.09 -4.73 -6.07
N ARG A 57 -3.38 -4.69 -4.95
CA ARG A 57 -2.19 -5.50 -4.73
C ARG A 57 -2.51 -6.69 -3.84
N SER A 58 -2.19 -7.89 -4.31
CA SER A 58 -2.34 -9.16 -3.60
C SER A 58 -1.33 -10.17 -4.14
N GLU A 59 -0.74 -11.00 -3.29
CA GLU A 59 0.23 -12.03 -3.72
C GLU A 59 1.39 -11.46 -4.55
N GLY A 60 1.79 -10.21 -4.27
CA GLY A 60 2.83 -9.47 -4.99
C GLY A 60 2.41 -8.95 -6.37
N LYS A 61 1.16 -9.17 -6.79
CA LYS A 61 0.66 -8.81 -8.13
C LYS A 61 -0.32 -7.65 -8.05
N LEU A 62 -0.37 -6.86 -9.12
CA LEU A 62 -1.38 -5.83 -9.32
C LEU A 62 -2.54 -6.38 -10.18
N GLY A 63 -3.76 -6.21 -9.70
CA GLY A 63 -5.01 -6.58 -10.38
C GLY A 63 -5.98 -5.41 -10.47
N PRO A 64 -7.08 -5.56 -11.24
CA PRO A 64 -8.13 -4.55 -11.29
C PRO A 64 -8.75 -4.33 -9.90
N LEU A 65 -9.27 -3.13 -9.64
CA LEU A 65 -10.14 -2.90 -8.50
C LEU A 65 -11.48 -3.63 -8.70
N PRO A 66 -12.15 -4.10 -7.63
CA PRO A 66 -13.51 -4.57 -7.73
C PRO A 66 -14.40 -3.44 -8.23
N ALA A 67 -15.40 -3.78 -9.05
CA ALA A 67 -16.42 -2.84 -9.51
C ALA A 67 -17.31 -2.35 -8.36
#